data_AF-A0A9J9FTN2-F1
#
_entry.id   AF-A0A9J9FTN2-F1
#
_cell.length_a   1.000
_cell.length_b   1.000
_cell.length_c   1.000
_cell.angle_alpha   90.00
_cell.angle_beta   90.00
_cell.angle_gamma   90.00
#
_symmetry.space_group_name_H-M   'P 1'
#
loop_
_entity.id
_entity.type
_entity.pdbx_description
1 polymer ?
#
loop_
_entity_poly.entity_id
_entity_poly.type
_entity_poly.pdbx_seq_one_letter_code
_entity_poly.pdbx_strand_id
1 'polypeptide(L)'
;MNQLLPQEVVDQIVREERHFSAAPQAFFEAWKRGVEIAGPQWFGDGTREGLNQAKSKWDLRPDMLRLNDALGVLSSGERMFLSAMVSFYNAREGGAMLKRCHFNGLSDFDGLDLPRRQVIADLLLNYSGW
;
A
#
# COMPACT_ATOMS: atom_id res chain seq x y z
N MET A 1 -39.62 -22.66 -1.83
CA MET A 1 -39.53 -21.62 -2.87
C MET A 1 -38.10 -21.12 -2.91
N ASN A 2 -37.32 -21.49 -3.94
CA ASN A 2 -36.04 -20.83 -4.22
C ASN A 2 -36.38 -19.51 -4.93
N GLN A 3 -36.31 -18.38 -4.22
CA GLN A 3 -36.34 -17.08 -4.89
C GLN A 3 -34.97 -16.89 -5.54
N LEU A 4 -34.95 -16.91 -6.88
CA LEU A 4 -33.80 -16.51 -7.67
C LEU A 4 -33.49 -15.04 -7.38
N LEU A 5 -32.22 -14.73 -7.11
CA LEU A 5 -31.76 -13.36 -6.88
C LEU A 5 -32.02 -12.50 -8.14
N PRO A 6 -32.34 -11.19 -7.98
CA PRO A 6 -32.42 -10.27 -9.10
C PRO A 6 -31.09 -10.22 -9.87
N GLN A 7 -31.15 -10.08 -11.20
CA GLN A 7 -29.96 -10.13 -12.06
C GLN A 7 -28.89 -9.08 -11.68
N GLU A 8 -29.31 -7.86 -11.32
CA GLU A 8 -28.39 -6.80 -10.87
C GLU A 8 -27.57 -7.20 -9.63
N VAL A 9 -28.18 -7.95 -8.70
CA VAL A 9 -27.51 -8.45 -7.50
C VAL A 9 -26.49 -9.52 -7.87
N VAL A 10 -26.84 -10.42 -8.80
CA VAL A 10 -25.92 -11.43 -9.33
C VAL A 10 -24.73 -10.79 -10.02
N ASP A 11 -24.97 -9.78 -10.86
CA ASP A 11 -23.91 -9.06 -11.58
C ASP A 11 -22.95 -8.33 -10.61
N GLN A 12 -23.48 -7.74 -9.54
CA GLN A 12 -22.67 -7.12 -8.49
C GLN A 12 -21.80 -8.14 -7.75
N ILE A 13 -22.35 -9.31 -7.38
CA ILE A 13 -21.59 -10.40 -6.74
C ILE A 13 -20.46 -10.85 -7.66
N VAL A 14 -20.75 -11.12 -8.94
CA VAL A 14 -19.75 -11.55 -9.92
C VAL A 14 -18.65 -10.50 -10.08
N ARG A 15 -19.00 -9.20 -10.07
CA ARG A 15 -18.02 -8.11 -10.13
C ARG A 15 -17.11 -8.09 -8.90
N GLU A 16 -17.66 -8.22 -7.70
CA GLU A 16 -16.89 -8.25 -6.45
C GLU A 16 -15.99 -9.49 -6.37
N GLU A 17 -16.52 -10.67 -6.69
CA GLU A 17 -15.74 -11.92 -6.72
C GLU A 17 -14.55 -11.83 -7.69
N ARG A 18 -14.77 -11.29 -8.90
CA ARG A 18 -13.70 -11.07 -9.88
C ARG A 18 -12.65 -10.09 -9.36
N HIS A 19 -13.07 -9.00 -8.74
CA HIS A 19 -12.17 -8.01 -8.15
C HIS A 19 -11.30 -8.65 -7.05
N PHE A 20 -11.92 -9.25 -6.04
CA PHE A 20 -11.20 -9.80 -4.89
C PHE A 20 -10.36 -11.04 -5.24
N SER A 21 -10.69 -11.77 -6.31
CA SER A 21 -9.83 -12.84 -6.84
C SER A 21 -8.54 -12.29 -7.48
N ALA A 22 -8.59 -11.11 -8.10
CA ALA A 22 -7.43 -10.45 -8.72
C ALA A 22 -6.67 -9.51 -7.75
N ALA A 23 -7.32 -9.08 -6.67
CA ALA A 23 -6.81 -8.10 -5.72
C ALA A 23 -5.43 -8.45 -5.13
N PRO A 24 -5.10 -9.70 -4.74
CA PRO A 24 -3.78 -10.00 -4.20
C PRO A 24 -2.62 -9.70 -5.16
N GLN A 25 -2.78 -10.00 -6.46
CA GLN A 25 -1.77 -9.69 -7.46
C GLN A 25 -1.71 -8.18 -7.71
N ALA A 26 -2.87 -7.53 -7.87
CA ALA A 26 -2.93 -6.08 -8.08
C ALA A 26 -2.33 -5.30 -6.90
N PHE A 27 -2.56 -5.76 -5.67
CA PHE A 27 -1.93 -5.23 -4.46
C PHE A 27 -0.42 -5.38 -4.52
N PHE A 28 0.10 -6.55 -4.88
CA PHE A 28 1.54 -6.75 -4.98
C PHE A 28 2.19 -5.83 -6.04
N GLU A 29 1.58 -5.67 -7.21
CA GLU A 29 2.09 -4.75 -8.25
C GLU A 29 2.04 -3.29 -7.78
N ALA A 30 0.98 -2.87 -7.09
CA ALA A 30 0.90 -1.55 -6.47
C ALA A 30 1.96 -1.36 -5.37
N TRP A 31 2.18 -2.38 -4.53
CA TRP A 31 3.19 -2.38 -3.49
C TRP A 31 4.59 -2.25 -4.08
N LYS A 32 4.92 -3.04 -5.10
CA LYS A 32 6.21 -3.01 -5.80
C LYS A 32 6.49 -1.64 -6.42
N ARG A 33 5.50 -1.03 -7.09
CA ARG A 33 5.60 0.37 -7.57
C ARG A 33 5.81 1.35 -6.42
N GLY A 34 5.11 1.15 -5.30
CA GLY A 34 5.28 1.98 -4.11
C GLY A 34 6.70 1.91 -3.55
N VAL A 35 7.28 0.71 -3.46
CA VAL A 35 8.67 0.48 -3.01
C VAL A 35 9.66 1.16 -3.95
N GLU A 36 9.41 1.11 -5.26
CA GLU A 36 10.25 1.82 -6.23
C GLU A 36 10.26 3.34 -6.00
N ILE A 37 9.10 3.94 -5.72
CA ILE A 37 8.95 5.39 -5.46
C ILE A 37 9.51 5.77 -4.09
N ALA A 38 9.24 4.99 -3.05
CA ALA A 38 9.68 5.25 -1.69
C ALA A 38 11.20 5.03 -1.51
N GLY A 39 11.77 4.13 -2.31
CA GLY A 39 13.15 3.73 -2.26
C GLY A 39 13.30 2.29 -1.74
N PRO A 40 13.96 1.39 -2.49
CA PRO A 40 14.10 -0.01 -2.11
C PRO A 40 14.88 -0.20 -0.80
N GLN A 41 15.71 0.76 -0.38
CA GLN A 41 16.51 0.69 0.85
C GLN A 41 15.69 0.50 2.14
N TRP A 42 14.40 0.84 2.10
CA TRP A 42 13.47 0.73 3.23
C TRP A 42 12.70 -0.59 3.28
N PHE A 43 12.90 -1.49 2.30
CA PHE A 43 12.10 -2.71 2.14
C PHE A 43 12.96 -3.91 1.79
N GLY A 44 12.48 -5.11 2.14
CA GLY A 44 13.14 -6.37 1.77
C GLY A 44 14.58 -6.43 2.28
N ASP A 45 15.51 -6.72 1.37
CA ASP A 45 16.96 -6.71 1.62
C ASP A 45 17.59 -5.29 1.50
N GLY A 46 16.82 -4.31 1.03
CA GLY A 46 17.27 -2.94 0.80
C GLY A 46 17.85 -2.67 -0.58
N THR A 47 17.82 -3.64 -1.51
CA THR A 47 18.54 -3.54 -2.78
C THR A 47 17.61 -3.35 -3.99
N ARG A 48 18.15 -2.71 -5.04
CA ARG A 48 17.44 -2.61 -6.33
C ARG A 48 17.24 -3.98 -6.98
N GLU A 49 18.19 -4.89 -6.78
CA GLU A 49 18.10 -6.26 -7.29
C GLU A 49 16.98 -7.04 -6.59
N GLY A 50 16.89 -6.96 -5.26
CA GLY A 50 15.80 -7.54 -4.47
C GLY A 50 14.44 -7.03 -4.90
N LEU A 51 14.31 -5.71 -5.14
CA LEU A 51 13.11 -5.12 -5.74
C LEU A 51 12.75 -5.77 -7.09
N ASN A 52 13.71 -5.86 -8.01
CA ASN A 52 13.47 -6.40 -9.34
C ASN A 52 13.03 -7.88 -9.29
N GLN A 53 13.68 -8.67 -8.43
CA GLN A 53 13.47 -10.12 -8.33
C GLN A 53 12.26 -10.52 -7.47
N ALA A 54 11.74 -9.62 -6.61
CA ALA A 54 10.60 -9.88 -5.75
C ALA A 54 9.43 -10.54 -6.49
N LYS A 55 8.87 -11.59 -5.89
CA LYS A 55 7.77 -12.41 -6.39
C LYS A 55 6.50 -12.24 -5.57
N SER A 56 6.60 -11.67 -4.38
CA SER A 56 5.48 -11.41 -3.50
C SER A 56 5.71 -10.18 -2.63
N LYS A 57 4.63 -9.67 -2.02
CA LYS A 57 4.70 -8.56 -1.05
C LYS A 57 5.60 -8.89 0.16
N TRP A 58 5.78 -10.18 0.49
CA TRP A 58 6.63 -10.63 1.59
C TRP A 58 8.11 -10.38 1.35
N ASP A 59 8.55 -10.48 0.09
CA ASP A 59 9.94 -10.18 -0.31
C ASP A 59 10.27 -8.69 -0.12
N LEU A 60 9.23 -7.85 -0.11
CA LEU A 60 9.30 -6.40 0.01
C LEU A 60 8.64 -5.89 1.30
N ARG A 61 8.69 -6.69 2.38
CA ARG A 61 8.24 -6.22 3.69
C ARG A 61 9.04 -4.99 4.13
N PRO A 62 8.44 -4.00 4.81
CA PRO A 62 9.20 -2.86 5.32
C PRO A 62 10.27 -3.28 6.33
N ASP A 63 11.46 -2.71 6.22
CA ASP A 63 12.51 -2.86 7.23
C ASP A 63 12.27 -1.86 8.37
N MET A 64 11.50 -2.29 9.37
CA MET A 64 11.11 -1.45 10.51
C MET A 64 12.30 -0.91 11.32
N LEU A 65 13.46 -1.58 11.28
CA LEU A 65 14.65 -1.09 11.98
C LEU A 65 15.22 0.12 11.23
N ARG A 66 15.39 0.01 9.91
CA ARG A 66 15.89 1.11 9.07
C ARG A 66 14.91 2.28 8.98
N LEU A 67 13.61 2.00 9.04
CA LEU A 67 12.56 3.03 8.96
C LEU A 67 12.59 4.04 10.11
N ASN A 68 13.09 3.65 11.28
CA ASN A 68 13.24 4.59 12.40
C ASN A 68 14.18 5.75 12.08
N ASP A 69 15.20 5.50 11.26
CA ASP A 69 16.19 6.50 10.86
C ASP A 69 15.74 7.31 9.63
N ALA A 70 14.82 6.76 8.82
CA ALA A 70 14.34 7.36 7.57
C ALA A 70 13.63 8.71 7.77
N LEU A 71 12.89 8.86 8.88
CA LEU A 71 12.07 10.05 9.12
C LEU A 71 12.89 11.32 9.34
N GLY A 72 14.18 11.22 9.66
CA GLY A 72 15.05 12.38 9.82
C GLY A 72 15.53 13.00 8.50
N VAL A 73 15.59 12.22 7.42
CA VAL A 73 16.27 12.60 6.17
C VAL A 73 15.34 12.79 4.97
N LEU A 74 14.12 12.28 5.05
CA LEU A 74 13.11 12.38 3.99
C LEU A 74 12.38 13.74 4.03
N SER A 75 11.90 14.20 2.87
CA SER A 75 10.97 15.32 2.78
C SER A 75 9.62 15.00 3.44
N SER A 76 8.79 16.01 3.70
CA SER A 76 7.46 15.81 4.28
C SER A 76 6.59 14.85 3.46
N GLY A 77 6.56 15.02 2.14
CA GLY A 77 5.79 14.15 1.23
C GLY A 77 6.31 12.71 1.19
N GLU A 78 7.62 12.52 1.20
CA GLU A 78 8.22 11.17 1.23
C GLU A 78 7.91 10.45 2.55
N ARG A 79 8.01 11.15 3.70
CA ARG A 79 7.63 10.59 4.99
C ARG A 79 6.16 10.22 5.04
N MET A 80 5.29 11.11 4.54
CA MET A 80 3.86 10.85 4.47
C MET A 80 3.57 9.59 3.67
N PHE A 81 4.14 9.49 2.48
CA PHE A 81 3.96 8.36 1.58
C PHE A 81 4.48 7.05 2.18
N LEU A 82 5.70 7.05 2.72
CA LEU A 82 6.31 5.89 3.36
C LEU A 82 5.49 5.42 4.57
N SER A 83 5.00 6.37 5.38
CA SER A 83 4.15 6.07 6.54
C SER A 83 2.79 5.47 6.12
N ALA A 84 2.21 5.96 5.02
CA ALA A 84 0.98 5.41 4.45
C ALA A 84 1.22 3.97 3.95
N MET A 85 2.33 3.70 3.25
CA MET A 85 2.70 2.35 2.83
C MET A 85 2.85 1.41 4.02
N VAL A 86 3.62 1.80 5.05
CA VAL A 86 3.82 0.99 6.26
C VAL A 86 2.49 0.70 6.98
N SER A 87 1.48 1.56 6.86
CA SER A 87 0.17 1.33 7.47
C SER A 87 -0.59 0.13 6.88
N PHE A 88 -0.35 -0.23 5.62
CA PHE A 88 -0.91 -1.45 5.02
C PHE A 88 -0.20 -2.73 5.50
N TYR A 89 1.08 -2.62 5.87
CA TYR A 89 1.86 -3.70 6.47
C TYR A 89 1.53 -3.90 7.95
N ASN A 90 1.56 -2.80 8.71
CA ASN A 90 1.34 -2.75 10.14
C ASN A 90 0.65 -1.43 10.50
N ALA A 91 -0.67 -1.51 10.70
CA ALA A 91 -1.51 -0.34 10.99
C ALA A 91 -1.06 0.43 12.25
N ARG A 92 -0.50 -0.25 13.26
CA ARG A 92 -0.04 0.38 14.49
C ARG A 92 1.20 1.23 14.24
N GLU A 93 2.23 0.64 13.62
CA GLU A 93 3.49 1.33 13.37
C GLU A 93 3.33 2.41 12.30
N GLY A 94 2.64 2.11 11.20
CA GLY A 94 2.34 3.10 10.17
C GLY A 94 1.50 4.26 10.70
N GLY A 95 0.51 3.98 11.56
CA GLY A 95 -0.26 5.02 12.24
C GLY A 95 0.58 5.90 13.17
N ALA A 96 1.56 5.32 13.87
CA ALA A 96 2.51 6.09 14.67
C ALA A 96 3.41 6.98 13.81
N MET A 97 3.88 6.49 12.66
CA MET A 97 4.68 7.27 11.70
C MET A 97 3.85 8.41 11.07
N LEU A 98 2.60 8.15 10.68
CA LEU A 98 1.68 9.16 10.14
C LEU A 98 1.45 10.29 11.15
N LYS A 99 1.26 9.98 12.43
CA LYS A 99 1.12 11.00 13.50
C LYS A 99 2.35 11.89 13.61
N ARG A 100 3.56 11.34 13.48
CA ARG A 100 4.82 12.12 13.47
C ARG A 100 4.93 13.04 12.25
N CYS A 101 4.17 12.75 11.21
CA CYS A 101 4.08 13.59 10.01
C CYS A 101 2.89 14.57 10.05
N HIS A 102 2.27 14.76 11.21
CA HIS A 102 1.09 15.62 11.40
C HIS A 102 -0.13 15.22 10.55
N PHE A 103 -0.28 13.92 10.26
CA PHE A 103 -1.45 13.38 9.58
C PHE A 103 -2.70 13.44 10.48
N ASN A 104 -3.73 14.11 9.99
CA ASN A 104 -5.05 14.27 10.59
C ASN A 104 -6.13 13.49 9.82
N GLY A 105 -5.94 13.27 8.52
CA GLY A 105 -6.89 12.51 7.72
C GLY A 105 -6.54 12.42 6.23
N LEU A 106 -7.41 11.75 5.46
CA LEU A 106 -7.17 11.46 4.04
C LEU A 106 -6.95 12.70 3.17
N SER A 107 -7.47 13.87 3.57
CA SER A 107 -7.24 15.14 2.88
C SER A 107 -5.76 15.53 2.84
N ASP A 108 -4.96 15.12 3.82
CA ASP A 108 -3.54 15.49 3.93
C ASP A 108 -2.66 14.79 2.88
N PHE A 109 -3.23 13.85 2.11
CA PHE A 109 -2.59 13.32 0.91
C PHE A 109 -2.62 14.31 -0.26
N ASP A 110 -3.24 15.49 -0.13
CA ASP A 110 -3.17 16.59 -1.09
C ASP A 110 -1.76 17.16 -1.30
N GLY A 111 -0.84 16.91 -0.36
CA GLY A 111 0.58 17.23 -0.50
C GLY A 111 1.38 16.21 -1.32
N LEU A 112 0.81 15.04 -1.62
CA LEU A 112 1.47 14.01 -2.43
C LEU A 112 1.30 14.29 -3.93
N ASP A 113 2.30 13.91 -4.73
CA ASP A 113 2.17 13.93 -6.18
C ASP A 113 1.30 12.77 -6.71
N LEU A 114 0.91 12.87 -7.98
CA LEU A 114 0.01 11.91 -8.62
C LEU A 114 0.49 10.44 -8.50
N PRO A 115 1.77 10.10 -8.76
CA PRO A 115 2.24 8.72 -8.66
C PRO A 115 2.05 8.12 -7.26
N ARG A 116 2.35 8.88 -6.20
CA ARG A 116 2.18 8.43 -4.81
C ARG A 116 0.72 8.24 -4.44
N ARG A 117 -0.16 9.15 -4.88
CA ARG A 117 -1.61 9.01 -4.66
C ARG A 117 -2.18 7.79 -5.38
N GLN A 118 -1.74 7.52 -6.61
CA GLN A 118 -2.16 6.34 -7.36
C GLN A 118 -1.77 5.06 -6.62
N VAL A 119 -0.53 4.97 -6.12
CA VAL A 119 -0.12 3.82 -5.30
C VAL A 119 -1.01 3.65 -4.08
N ILE A 120 -1.25 4.71 -3.29
CA ILE A 120 -2.11 4.60 -2.09
C ILE A 120 -3.53 4.16 -2.45
N ALA A 121 -4.10 4.72 -3.52
CA ALA A 121 -5.43 4.35 -4.00
C ALA A 121 -5.49 2.89 -4.45
N ASP A 122 -4.50 2.43 -5.20
CA ASP A 122 -4.41 1.05 -5.68
C ASP A 122 -4.19 0.07 -4.52
N LEU A 123 -3.38 0.45 -3.52
CA LEU A 123 -3.20 -0.34 -2.30
C LEU A 123 -4.50 -0.47 -1.52
N LEU A 124 -5.23 0.64 -1.32
CA LEU A 124 -6.53 0.65 -0.64
C LEU A 124 -7.57 -0.21 -1.36
N LEU A 125 -7.68 -0.04 -2.69
CA LEU A 125 -8.65 -0.74 -3.52
C LEU A 125 -8.43 -2.26 -3.54
N ASN A 126 -7.17 -2.69 -3.45
CA ASN A 126 -6.78 -4.09 -3.58
C ASN A 126 -6.37 -4.74 -2.24
N TYR A 127 -6.55 -4.04 -1.11
CA TYR A 127 -6.15 -4.56 0.19
C TYR A 127 -7.00 -5.77 0.57
N SER A 128 -6.35 -6.93 0.69
CA SER A 128 -6.93 -8.21 1.11
C SER A 128 -6.29 -8.75 2.38
N GLY A 129 -5.67 -7.85 3.15
CA GLY A 129 -4.80 -8.19 4.29
C GLY A 129 -3.33 -8.22 3.88
N TRP A 130 -2.46 -8.03 4.88
CA TRP A 130 -1.03 -8.31 4.74
C TRP A 130 -0.76 -9.79 4.94
#